data_AF-A0A239K7E6-F1
#
_entry.id   AF-A0A239K7E6-F1
#
_cell.length_a   1.000
_cell.length_b   1.000
_cell.length_c   1.000
_cell.angle_alpha   90.00
_cell.angle_beta   90.00
_cell.angle_gamma   90.00
#
_symmetry.space_group_name_H-M   'P 1'
#
loop_
_entity.id
_entity.type
_entity.pdbx_description
1 polymer ?
#
loop_
_entity_poly.entity_id
_entity_poly.type
_entity_poly.pdbx_seq_one_letter_code
_entity_poly.pdbx_strand_id
1 'polypeptide(L)'
;MRLRLPLLLLALLLCLQAYATHIVGGEFELQHLSKNEYRLSLNVYFDEIYGRQNQKDGAVFVTIFEKGTDQAVRHLTLPLKETSLLNYTNVAVRVAI
;
A
#
# COMPACT_ATOMS: atom_id res chain seq x y z
N MET A 1 14.48 20.00 37.24
CA MET A 1 15.08 19.51 35.98
C MET A 1 15.42 18.00 35.97
N ARG A 2 15.38 17.28 37.11
CA ARG A 2 15.81 15.87 37.20
C ARG A 2 14.86 14.82 36.60
N LEU A 3 13.55 15.11 36.52
CA LEU A 3 12.56 14.19 35.94
C LEU A 3 12.44 14.24 34.41
N ARG A 4 13.03 15.26 33.76
CA ARG A 4 12.87 15.46 32.31
C ARG A 4 13.70 14.47 31.49
N LEU A 5 14.89 14.15 31.98
CA LEU A 5 15.81 13.21 31.33
C LEU A 5 15.27 11.75 31.29
N PRO A 6 14.77 11.16 32.39
CA PRO A 6 14.20 9.81 32.33
C PRO A 6 12.93 9.76 31.48
N LEU A 7 12.13 10.83 31.46
CA LEU A 7 10.93 10.91 30.62
C LEU A 7 11.28 10.96 29.12
N LEU A 8 12.33 11.70 28.74
CA LEU A 8 12.84 11.74 27.37
C LEU A 8 13.38 10.38 26.94
N LEU A 9 14.15 9.70 27.80
CA LEU A 9 14.68 8.37 27.53
C LEU A 9 13.57 7.34 27.35
N LEU A 10 12.53 7.40 28.19
CA LEU A 10 11.34 6.55 28.05
C LEU A 10 10.62 6.82 26.72
N ALA A 11 10.45 8.08 26.33
CA ALA A 11 9.85 8.44 25.04
C ALA A 11 10.67 7.91 23.85
N LEU A 12 12.00 7.97 23.93
CA LEU A 12 12.89 7.45 22.87
C LEU A 12 12.84 5.93 22.76
N LEU A 13 12.72 5.22 23.89
CA LEU A 13 12.60 3.75 23.93
C LEU A 13 11.30 3.27 23.28
N LEU A 14 10.22 4.05 23.36
CA LEU A 14 8.95 3.72 22.72
C LEU A 14 9.01 3.79 21.18
N CYS A 15 9.95 4.55 20.60
CA CYS A 15 10.13 4.64 19.15
C CYS A 15 10.75 3.38 18.53
N LEU A 16 11.39 2.50 19.32
CA LEU A 16 12.04 1.28 18.81
C LEU A 16 11.07 0.25 18.22
N GLN A 17 9.76 0.39 18.45
CA GLN A 17 8.74 -0.52 17.91
C GLN A 17 8.13 -0.07 16.58
N ALA A 18 8.61 1.02 15.99
CA ALA A 18 8.14 1.45 14.68
C ALA A 18 8.74 0.56 13.58
N TYR A 19 7.94 -0.39 13.10
CA TYR A 19 8.27 -1.20 11.94
C TYR A 19 7.34 -0.81 10.78
N ALA A 20 7.88 -0.13 9.78
CA ALA A 20 7.17 0.09 8.52
C ALA A 20 7.35 -1.13 7.62
N THR A 21 6.26 -1.68 7.13
CA THR A 21 6.31 -2.66 6.04
C THR A 21 5.99 -1.88 4.78
N HIS A 22 7.01 -1.74 3.93
CA HIS A 22 6.97 -0.85 2.79
C HIS A 22 5.93 -1.36 1.78
N ILE A 23 4.77 -0.70 1.71
CA ILE A 23 3.90 -0.80 0.55
C ILE A 23 4.65 -0.09 -0.56
N VAL A 24 5.16 -0.84 -1.54
CA VAL A 24 6.01 -0.33 -2.63
C VAL A 24 5.23 0.52 -3.63
N GLY A 25 3.92 0.69 -3.38
CA GLY A 25 2.97 1.36 -4.25
C GLY A 25 2.20 0.34 -5.10
N GLY A 26 1.59 0.85 -6.14
CA GLY A 26 0.79 0.07 -7.06
C GLY A 26 0.29 0.94 -8.20
N GLU A 27 -0.30 0.30 -9.20
CA GLU A 27 -0.85 0.96 -10.38
C GLU A 27 -2.35 0.74 -10.41
N PHE A 28 -3.10 1.83 -10.26
CA PHE A 28 -4.53 1.83 -10.57
C PHE A 28 -4.72 1.99 -12.06
N GLU A 29 -5.53 1.10 -12.64
CA GLU A 29 -5.99 1.18 -14.01
C GLU A 29 -7.51 1.33 -14.03
N LEU A 30 -8.01 2.32 -14.77
CA LEU A 30 -9.43 2.47 -15.05
C LEU A 30 -9.65 2.36 -16.56
N GLN A 31 -10.16 1.20 -16.98
CA GLN A 31 -10.42 0.91 -18.39
C GLN A 31 -11.90 1.15 -18.71
N HIS A 32 -12.19 1.94 -19.74
CA HIS A 32 -13.54 2.04 -20.31
C HIS A 32 -13.84 0.78 -21.13
N LEU A 33 -14.99 0.15 -20.86
CA LEU A 33 -15.42 -1.05 -21.59
C LEU A 33 -16.47 -0.72 -22.64
N SER A 34 -17.57 -0.08 -22.23
CA SER A 34 -18.64 0.38 -23.13
C SER A 34 -19.61 1.31 -22.40
N LYS A 35 -20.23 2.27 -23.07
CA LYS A 35 -21.24 3.19 -22.47
C LYS A 35 -20.75 3.75 -21.12
N ASN A 36 -21.41 3.37 -20.01
CA ASN A 36 -21.09 3.76 -18.63
C ASN A 36 -20.44 2.62 -17.83
N GLU A 37 -19.89 1.62 -18.50
CA GLU A 37 -19.23 0.47 -17.92
C GLU A 37 -17.71 0.66 -17.94
N TYR A 38 -17.10 0.52 -16.76
CA TYR A 38 -15.68 0.68 -16.53
C TYR A 38 -15.16 -0.46 -15.67
N ARG A 39 -13.91 -0.88 -15.93
CA ARG A 39 -13.17 -1.82 -15.11
C ARG A 39 -12.11 -1.06 -14.33
N LEU A 40 -12.16 -1.18 -13.01
CA LEU A 40 -11.10 -0.71 -12.11
C LEU A 40 -10.24 -1.91 -11.70
N SER A 41 -8.93 -1.79 -11.92
CA SER A 41 -7.92 -2.77 -11.53
C SER A 41 -6.86 -2.08 -10.67
N LEU A 42 -6.22 -2.84 -9.79
CA LEU A 42 -5.09 -2.40 -8.99
C LEU A 42 -4.01 -3.48 -8.98
N ASN A 43 -2.84 -3.14 -9.51
CA ASN A 43 -1.65 -3.96 -9.38
C ASN A 43 -0.86 -3.47 -8.15
N VAL A 44 -0.70 -4.32 -7.12
CA VAL A 44 0.08 -3.98 -5.92
C VAL A 44 1.41 -4.71 -5.94
N TYR A 45 2.49 -3.99 -5.68
CA TYR A 45 3.83 -4.55 -5.61
C TYR A 45 4.23 -4.78 -4.15
N PHE A 46 4.70 -5.98 -3.83
CA PHE A 46 5.16 -6.37 -2.50
C PHE A 46 6.45 -7.18 -2.60
N ASP A 47 7.27 -7.11 -1.54
CA ASP A 47 8.49 -7.91 -1.42
C ASP A 47 8.14 -9.31 -0.88
N GLU A 48 8.45 -10.35 -1.65
CA GLU A 48 8.22 -11.74 -1.27
C GLU A 48 9.35 -12.34 -0.41
N ILE A 49 10.56 -11.77 -0.44
CA ILE A 49 11.76 -12.30 0.22
C ILE A 49 11.99 -11.65 1.59
N TYR A 50 11.97 -10.31 1.65
CA TYR A 50 12.21 -9.54 2.88
C TYR A 50 10.95 -8.86 3.43
N GLY A 51 9.82 -8.96 2.70
CA GLY A 51 8.52 -8.56 3.24
C GLY A 51 8.07 -9.47 4.38
N ARG A 52 7.13 -9.00 5.21
CA ARG A 52 6.59 -9.88 6.26
C ARG A 52 5.82 -11.03 5.59
N GLN A 53 6.14 -12.26 5.98
CA GLN A 53 5.32 -13.43 5.64
C GLN A 53 3.87 -13.17 6.03
N ASN A 54 2.93 -13.43 5.11
CA ASN A 54 1.47 -13.27 5.24
C ASN A 54 0.90 -11.85 5.09
N GLN A 55 1.63 -10.91 4.45
CA GLN A 55 1.11 -9.57 4.13
C GLN A 55 0.41 -9.44 2.77
N LYS A 56 0.00 -10.55 2.14
CA LYS A 56 -0.84 -10.49 0.94
C LYS A 56 -2.26 -10.20 1.41
N ASP A 57 -2.67 -8.94 1.34
CA ASP A 57 -4.05 -8.56 1.60
C ASP A 57 -4.96 -9.30 0.61
N GLY A 58 -5.91 -10.08 1.11
CA GLY A 58 -6.84 -10.84 0.27
C GLY A 58 -7.81 -9.93 -0.51
N ALA A 59 -7.92 -8.66 -0.11
CA ALA A 59 -8.66 -7.64 -0.82
C ALA A 59 -8.18 -6.23 -0.45
N VAL A 60 -8.40 -5.28 -1.35
CA VAL A 60 -8.19 -3.84 -1.11
C VAL A 60 -9.54 -3.12 -1.11
N PHE A 61 -9.73 -2.21 -0.16
CA PHE A 61 -10.91 -1.35 -0.09
C PHE A 61 -10.62 -0.01 -0.77
N VAL A 62 -11.40 0.32 -1.79
CA VAL A 62 -11.26 1.55 -2.58
C VAL A 62 -12.47 2.42 -2.37
N THR A 63 -12.25 3.72 -2.17
CA THR A 63 -13.31 4.72 -2.14
C THR A 63 -13.15 5.68 -3.31
N ILE A 64 -14.22 5.89 -4.06
CA ILE A 64 -14.29 6.87 -5.15
C ILE A 64 -14.92 8.14 -4.58
N PHE A 65 -14.31 9.28 -4.86
CA PHE A 65 -14.78 10.59 -4.45
C PHE A 65 -15.19 11.41 -5.67
N GLU A 66 -16.23 12.23 -5.51
CA GLU A 66 -16.57 13.26 -6.48
C GLU A 66 -15.55 14.39 -6.39
N LYS A 67 -15.01 14.82 -7.54
CA LYS A 67 -13.84 15.70 -7.60
C LYS A 67 -14.11 17.13 -7.10
N GLY A 68 -15.32 17.66 -7.28
CA GLY A 68 -15.65 19.04 -6.91
C GLY A 68 -15.93 19.24 -5.42
N THR A 69 -16.46 18.22 -4.75
CA THR A 69 -16.95 18.29 -3.37
C THR A 69 -16.18 17.39 -2.41
N ASP A 70 -15.27 16.54 -2.93
CA ASP A 70 -14.55 15.50 -2.18
C ASP A 70 -15.48 14.56 -1.41
N GLN A 71 -16.74 14.45 -1.82
CA GLN A 71 -17.70 13.54 -1.20
C GLN A 71 -17.48 12.12 -1.70
N ALA A 72 -17.49 11.16 -0.79
CA ALA A 72 -17.44 9.74 -1.13
C ALA A 72 -18.71 9.33 -1.89
N VAL A 73 -18.54 8.86 -3.12
CA VAL A 73 -19.66 8.43 -3.99
C VAL A 73 -19.77 6.92 -4.10
N ARG A 74 -18.69 6.18 -3.87
CA ARG A 74 -18.70 4.72 -3.99
C ARG A 74 -17.62 4.06 -3.16
N HIS A 75 -17.94 2.90 -2.59
CA HIS A 75 -16.97 1.98 -2.01
C HIS A 75 -16.92 0.70 -2.85
N LEU A 76 -15.71 0.23 -3.13
CA LEU A 76 -15.44 -0.97 -3.91
C LEU A 76 -14.48 -1.86 -3.12
N THR A 77 -14.70 -3.17 -3.19
CA THR A 77 -13.76 -4.16 -2.68
C THR A 77 -13.13 -4.86 -3.87
N LEU A 78 -11.82 -4.72 -4.02
CA LEU A 78 -11.05 -5.37 -5.07
C LEU A 78 -10.39 -6.63 -4.47
N PRO A 79 -10.93 -7.84 -4.71
CA PRO A 79 -10.31 -9.06 -4.22
C PRO A 79 -9.01 -9.34 -4.99
N LEU A 80 -8.02 -9.91 -4.30
CA LEU A 80 -6.82 -10.42 -4.94
C LEU A 80 -7.22 -11.48 -5.98
N LYS A 81 -6.87 -11.24 -7.25
CA LYS A 81 -7.19 -12.16 -8.35
C LYS A 81 -6.06 -13.13 -8.63
N GLU A 82 -4.85 -12.61 -8.75
CA GLU A 82 -3.67 -13.39 -9.07
C GLU A 82 -2.41 -12.76 -8.48
N THR A 83 -1.33 -13.52 -8.49
CA THR A 83 0.00 -13.07 -8.12
C THR A 83 0.97 -13.65 -9.11
N SER A 84 1.85 -12.81 -9.65
CA SER A 84 2.91 -13.21 -10.56
C SER A 84 4.24 -12.68 -10.07
N LEU A 85 5.30 -13.46 -10.30
CA LEU A 85 6.65 -13.01 -10.04
C LEU A 85 7.04 -12.00 -11.12
N LEU A 86 7.48 -10.82 -10.73
CA LEU A 86 8.02 -9.84 -11.66
C LEU A 86 9.43 -10.26 -12.09
N ASN A 87 9.59 -10.57 -13.38
CA ASN A 87 10.90 -10.81 -13.98
C ASN A 87 11.52 -9.47 -14.39
N TYR A 88 12.31 -8.86 -13.50
CA TYR A 88 13.09 -7.69 -13.84
C TYR A 88 14.24 -8.06 -14.80
N THR A 89 14.21 -7.55 -16.03
CA THR A 89 15.31 -7.70 -17.00
C THR A 89 16.46 -6.73 -16.76
N ASN A 90 16.27 -5.70 -15.93
CA ASN A 90 17.29 -4.70 -15.61
C ASN A 90 17.46 -4.55 -14.10
N VAL A 91 18.60 -5.03 -13.59
CA VAL A 91 19.00 -4.98 -12.17
C VAL A 91 19.27 -3.54 -11.68
N ALA A 92 19.40 -2.55 -12.57
CA ALA A 92 19.58 -1.15 -12.18
C ALA A 92 18.28 -0.49 -11.68
N VAL A 93 17.11 -1.05 -12.02
CA VAL A 93 15.85 -0.74 -11.32
C VAL A 93 15.67 -1.76 -10.18
N ARG A 94 16.73 -1.93 -9.38
CA ARG A 94 16.51 -2.31 -7.98
C ARG A 94 15.81 -1.11 -7.37
N VAL A 95 14.51 -1.23 -7.13
CA VAL A 95 13.91 -0.49 -6.02
C VAL A 95 14.78 -0.84 -4.82
N ALA A 96 15.56 0.13 -4.36
CA ALA A 96 16.30 0.00 -3.13
C ALA A 96 15.25 -0.07 -2.03
N ILE A 97 15.12 -1.26 -1.44
CA ILE A 97 14.42 -1.55 -0.20
C ILE A 97 15.48 -1.60 0.88
#